data_AF-A0A914SLG7-F1
#
_entry.id   AF-A0A914SLG7-F1
#
_cell.length_a   1.000
_cell.length_b   1.000
_cell.length_c   1.000
_cell.angle_alpha   90.00
_cell.angle_beta   90.00
_cell.angle_gamma   90.00
#
_symmetry.space_group_name_H-M   'P 1'
#
loop_
_entity.id
_entity.type
_entity.pdbx_description
1 polymer ?
#
loop_
_entity_poly.entity_id
_entity_poly.type
_entity_poly.pdbx_seq_one_letter_code
_entity_poly.pdbx_strand_id
1 'polypeptide(L)'
;DGAEVEEEAKKDEKKMKKIKEKYLEDEELNKTKPLWTRNPDDISNEEYAEFYKSLSNDWEDHLAVKHFSIEGQLEFRALLFVPQRAPFDLFENKKTKNSIKLYVRRVFIMENCEELMPDYLNFIKGKCMQLFDEIAEDKDNFKKFYEQFGKNLKLGIHEDSTNRKKLSEYLRYHTSASGEELSSLADYVGRMKENQTSIYYITGESLDVVSTSSFVERVKKRGFEVVYMVDPIDEYCVQQLKEYDGKKLVSV
;
A
#
# COMPACT_ATOMS: atom_id res chain seq x y z
N ASP A 1 -29.42 -61.04 78.79
CA ASP A 1 -29.38 -59.59 78.55
C ASP A 1 -27.99 -59.19 78.08
N GLY A 2 -27.84 -59.10 76.76
CA GLY A 2 -26.66 -58.52 76.12
C GLY A 2 -27.01 -57.11 75.67
N ALA A 3 -26.12 -56.16 75.97
CA ALA A 3 -26.17 -54.81 75.44
C ALA A 3 -24.80 -54.46 74.87
N GLU A 4 -24.86 -54.07 73.60
CA GLU A 4 -23.92 -53.37 72.71
C GLU A 4 -22.78 -52.59 73.38
N VAL A 5 -21.57 -52.63 72.77
CA VAL A 5 -20.99 -51.48 72.06
C VAL A 5 -20.06 -52.01 70.95
N GLU A 6 -20.41 -51.74 69.69
CA GLU A 6 -19.53 -51.88 68.52
C GLU A 6 -18.53 -50.71 68.48
N GLU A 7 -17.25 -50.99 68.25
CA GLU A 7 -16.30 -49.97 67.78
C GLU A 7 -15.64 -50.47 66.49
N GLU A 8 -16.07 -49.87 65.37
CA GLU A 8 -15.64 -50.16 64.01
C GLU A 8 -14.16 -49.81 63.80
N ALA A 9 -13.35 -50.81 63.46
CA ALA A 9 -12.01 -50.60 62.90
C ALA A 9 -12.10 -50.06 61.46
N LYS A 10 -11.98 -48.74 61.28
CA LYS A 10 -11.89 -48.11 59.96
C LYS A 10 -10.56 -48.44 59.28
N LYS A 11 -10.62 -49.29 58.25
CA LYS A 11 -9.55 -49.51 57.28
C LYS A 11 -9.42 -48.27 56.38
N ASP A 12 -8.34 -47.50 56.55
CA ASP A 12 -7.97 -46.43 55.62
C ASP A 12 -7.43 -47.04 54.32
N GLU A 13 -8.31 -47.29 53.35
CA GLU A 13 -7.90 -47.52 51.97
C GLU A 13 -7.39 -46.19 51.37
N LYS A 14 -6.06 -46.08 51.21
CA LYS A 14 -5.45 -45.00 50.43
C LYS A 14 -5.97 -45.07 48.98
N LYS A 15 -6.96 -44.24 48.66
CA LYS A 15 -7.42 -44.00 47.29
C LYS A 15 -6.24 -43.52 46.43
N MET A 16 -5.78 -44.34 45.49
CA MET A 16 -4.90 -43.89 44.42
C MET A 16 -5.63 -42.81 43.61
N LYS A 17 -5.11 -41.57 43.64
CA LYS A 17 -5.58 -40.50 42.76
C LYS A 17 -5.31 -40.92 41.32
N LYS A 18 -6.36 -41.10 40.52
CA LYS A 18 -6.25 -41.17 39.06
C LYS A 18 -5.76 -39.82 38.56
N ILE A 19 -4.48 -39.73 38.21
CA ILE A 19 -3.93 -38.60 37.47
C ILE A 19 -4.43 -38.77 36.03
N LYS A 20 -5.30 -37.86 35.57
CA LYS A 20 -5.61 -37.76 34.14
C LYS A 20 -4.44 -37.02 33.49
N GLU A 21 -3.56 -37.74 32.82
CA GLU A 21 -2.61 -37.11 31.89
C GLU A 21 -3.43 -36.42 30.80
N LYS A 22 -3.36 -35.09 30.79
CA LYS A 22 -3.97 -34.26 29.77
C LYS A 22 -2.91 -34.10 28.69
N TYR A 23 -2.95 -34.95 27.69
CA TYR A 23 -2.17 -34.74 26.47
C TYR A 23 -2.75 -33.52 25.76
N LEU A 24 -1.95 -32.47 25.60
CA LEU A 24 -2.22 -31.47 24.58
C LEU A 24 -1.86 -32.16 23.26
N GLU A 25 -2.83 -32.34 22.38
CA GLU A 25 -2.51 -32.75 21.00
C GLU A 25 -1.72 -31.61 20.38
N ASP A 26 -0.50 -31.93 19.93
CA ASP A 26 0.32 -30.99 19.17
C ASP A 26 -0.41 -30.70 17.85
N GLU A 27 -1.01 -29.52 17.75
CA GLU A 27 -1.62 -29.08 16.51
C GLU A 27 -0.52 -28.75 15.49
N GLU A 28 -0.56 -29.41 14.33
CA GLU A 28 0.30 -29.06 13.22
C GLU A 28 0.01 -27.61 12.77
N LEU A 29 0.90 -26.68 13.13
CA LEU A 29 0.75 -25.25 12.88
C LEU A 29 0.82 -24.88 11.38
N ASN A 30 1.43 -25.73 10.54
CA ASN A 30 1.75 -25.43 9.14
C ASN A 30 1.03 -26.37 8.14
N LYS A 31 -0.30 -26.49 8.26
CA LYS A 31 -1.11 -27.31 7.32
C LYS A 31 -1.19 -26.72 5.90
N THR A 32 -0.95 -25.41 5.75
CA THR A 32 -1.21 -24.69 4.50
C THR A 32 0.08 -24.46 3.71
N LYS A 33 0.14 -24.98 2.47
CA LYS A 33 1.23 -24.64 1.54
C LYS A 33 1.27 -23.12 1.34
N PRO A 34 2.46 -22.50 1.23
CA PRO A 34 2.54 -21.06 1.07
C PRO A 34 1.73 -20.58 -0.14
N LEU A 35 0.95 -19.52 0.04
CA LEU A 35 -0.03 -19.07 -0.95
C LEU A 35 0.61 -18.79 -2.33
N TRP A 36 1.82 -18.23 -2.33
CA TRP A 36 2.62 -17.94 -3.53
C TRP A 36 3.06 -19.18 -4.34
N THR A 37 2.84 -20.40 -3.81
CA THR A 37 3.17 -21.66 -4.51
C THR A 37 2.00 -22.23 -5.31
N ARG A 38 0.79 -21.71 -5.08
CA ARG A 38 -0.43 -22.12 -5.79
C ARG A 38 -0.57 -21.34 -7.11
N ASN A 39 -1.39 -21.87 -8.01
CA ASN A 39 -1.78 -21.17 -9.23
C ASN A 39 -2.66 -19.96 -8.85
N PRO A 40 -2.36 -18.72 -9.28
CA PRO A 40 -3.15 -17.54 -8.95
C PRO A 40 -4.65 -17.68 -9.23
N ASP A 41 -5.03 -18.37 -10.32
CA ASP A 41 -6.43 -18.55 -10.73
C ASP A 41 -7.25 -19.43 -9.77
N ASP A 42 -6.57 -20.23 -8.95
CA ASP A 42 -7.18 -21.14 -7.98
C ASP A 42 -7.17 -20.57 -6.54
N ILE A 43 -6.93 -19.27 -6.38
CA ILE A 43 -6.83 -18.60 -5.09
C ILE A 43 -7.90 -17.52 -5.00
N SER A 44 -8.78 -17.63 -4.01
CA SER A 44 -9.83 -16.64 -3.80
C SER A 44 -9.28 -15.35 -3.19
N ASN A 45 -10.03 -14.26 -3.31
CA ASN A 45 -9.65 -12.99 -2.71
C ASN A 45 -9.64 -13.06 -1.17
N GLU A 46 -10.55 -13.85 -0.59
CA GLU A 46 -10.60 -14.12 0.85
C GLU A 46 -9.31 -14.82 1.33
N GLU A 47 -8.79 -15.77 0.56
CA GLU A 47 -7.51 -16.43 0.89
C GLU A 47 -6.33 -15.46 0.84
N TYR A 48 -6.31 -14.53 -0.12
CA TYR A 48 -5.31 -13.46 -0.16
C TYR A 48 -5.45 -12.50 1.03
N ALA A 49 -6.67 -12.14 1.40
CA ALA A 49 -6.95 -11.26 2.53
C ALA A 49 -6.52 -11.90 3.86
N GLU A 50 -6.86 -13.16 4.11
CA GLU A 50 -6.42 -13.91 5.31
C GLU A 50 -4.88 -14.00 5.38
N PHE A 51 -4.25 -14.30 4.25
CA PHE A 51 -2.79 -14.35 4.17
C PHE A 51 -2.17 -12.97 4.45
N TYR A 52 -2.71 -11.89 3.88
CA TYR A 52 -2.27 -10.52 4.16
C TYR A 52 -2.36 -10.17 5.65
N LYS A 53 -3.49 -10.47 6.30
CA LYS A 53 -3.68 -10.22 7.74
C LYS A 53 -2.65 -10.97 8.59
N SER A 54 -2.44 -12.26 8.28
CA SER A 54 -1.43 -13.08 8.97
C SER A 54 0.00 -12.57 8.80
N LEU A 55 0.29 -11.91 7.66
CA LEU A 55 1.61 -11.41 7.33
C LEU A 55 1.90 -10.04 7.96
N SER A 56 0.89 -9.18 7.99
CA SER A 56 1.00 -7.74 8.29
C SER A 56 0.65 -7.37 9.73
N ASN A 57 -0.07 -8.24 10.45
CA ASN A 57 -0.77 -7.91 11.70
C ASN A 57 -1.80 -6.78 11.54
N ASP A 58 -2.25 -6.52 10.32
CA ASP A 58 -3.40 -5.67 10.02
C ASP A 58 -4.68 -6.49 10.21
N TRP A 59 -5.73 -5.85 10.73
CA TRP A 59 -7.05 -6.46 10.90
C TRP A 59 -7.97 -6.19 9.71
N GLU A 60 -7.66 -5.19 8.88
CA GLU A 60 -8.34 -4.91 7.61
C GLU A 60 -7.81 -5.80 6.48
N ASP A 61 -8.61 -5.96 5.43
CA ASP A 61 -8.16 -6.61 4.20
C ASP A 61 -7.18 -5.69 3.45
N HIS A 62 -6.40 -6.26 2.52
CA HIS A 62 -5.60 -5.45 1.60
C HIS A 62 -6.50 -4.65 0.65
N LEU A 63 -5.98 -3.53 0.11
CA LEU A 63 -6.64 -2.81 -0.98
C LEU A 63 -6.51 -3.57 -2.30
N ALA A 64 -5.31 -4.07 -2.58
CA ALA A 64 -5.01 -4.79 -3.80
C ALA A 64 -3.87 -5.78 -3.59
N VAL A 65 -3.88 -6.85 -4.39
CA VAL A 65 -2.85 -7.89 -4.40
C VAL A 65 -2.35 -8.13 -5.82
N LYS A 66 -1.04 -8.31 -5.97
CA LYS A 66 -0.44 -8.83 -7.21
C LYS A 66 0.29 -10.13 -6.94
N HIS A 67 -0.14 -11.19 -7.59
CA HIS A 67 0.58 -12.46 -7.63
C HIS A 67 1.30 -12.59 -8.96
N PHE A 68 2.61 -12.77 -8.95
CA PHE A 68 3.38 -12.99 -10.18
C PHE A 68 4.51 -14.01 -9.99
N SER A 69 4.88 -14.64 -11.11
CA SER A 69 5.98 -15.59 -11.23
C SER A 69 6.88 -15.10 -12.37
N ILE A 70 8.20 -15.15 -12.16
CA ILE A 70 9.20 -14.92 -13.19
C ILE A 70 9.93 -16.22 -13.42
N GLU A 71 9.96 -16.66 -14.67
CA GLU A 71 10.69 -17.83 -15.15
C GLU A 71 11.87 -17.35 -16.03
N GLY A 72 13.05 -17.97 -15.88
CA GLY A 72 14.24 -17.56 -16.61
C GLY A 72 15.53 -17.93 -15.88
N GLN A 73 16.58 -17.11 -16.04
CA GLN A 73 17.86 -17.35 -15.36
C GLN A 73 17.74 -17.27 -13.83
N LEU A 74 16.80 -16.46 -13.33
CA LEU A 74 16.36 -16.40 -11.94
C LEU A 74 14.87 -16.70 -11.93
N GLU A 75 14.49 -17.78 -11.22
CA GLU A 75 13.10 -18.17 -11.05
C GLU A 75 12.62 -17.75 -9.66
N PHE A 76 11.55 -16.96 -9.59
CA PHE A 76 10.93 -16.62 -8.32
C PHE A 76 9.44 -16.32 -8.47
N ARG A 77 8.73 -16.46 -7.36
CA ARG A 77 7.32 -16.08 -7.22
C ARG A 77 7.19 -15.05 -6.12
N ALA A 78 6.26 -14.12 -6.28
CA ALA A 78 6.04 -13.06 -5.31
C ALA A 78 4.55 -12.73 -5.18
N LEU A 79 4.18 -12.34 -3.96
CA LEU A 79 2.89 -11.78 -3.60
C LEU A 79 3.10 -10.38 -3.08
N LEU A 80 2.42 -9.42 -3.70
CA LEU A 80 2.48 -8.02 -3.36
C LEU A 80 1.17 -7.57 -2.80
N PHE A 81 1.22 -6.82 -1.72
CA PHE A 81 0.02 -6.25 -1.11
C PHE A 81 0.16 -4.75 -0.98
N VAL A 82 -0.94 -4.06 -1.27
CA VAL A 82 -1.13 -2.64 -0.95
C VAL A 82 -2.14 -2.59 0.21
N PRO A 83 -1.76 -2.01 1.37
CA PRO A 83 -2.67 -1.89 2.50
C PRO A 83 -3.81 -0.90 2.21
N GLN A 84 -4.98 -1.07 2.85
CA GLN A 84 -6.09 -0.12 2.72
C GLN A 84 -5.78 1.25 3.32
N ARG A 85 -4.92 1.31 4.34
CA ARG A 85 -4.52 2.54 5.02
C ARG A 85 -3.01 2.62 5.10
N ALA A 86 -2.49 3.84 4.96
CA ALA A 86 -1.09 4.07 5.26
C ALA A 86 -0.82 3.81 6.76
N PRO A 87 0.27 3.09 7.12
CA PRO A 87 0.64 2.95 8.52
C PRO A 87 1.02 4.32 9.10
N PHE A 88 0.69 4.56 10.37
CA PHE A 88 0.88 5.86 11.02
C PHE A 88 2.35 6.34 11.03
N ASP A 89 3.29 5.40 10.93
CA ASP A 89 4.74 5.61 10.99
C ASP A 89 5.43 5.50 9.61
N LEU A 90 4.67 5.60 8.50
CA LEU A 90 5.19 5.39 7.13
C LEU A 90 6.41 6.27 6.77
N PHE A 91 6.48 7.48 7.31
CA PHE A 91 7.54 8.47 7.02
C PHE A 91 8.57 8.60 8.16
N GLU A 92 8.60 7.66 9.11
CA GLU A 92 9.60 7.67 10.18
C GLU A 92 10.95 7.10 9.72
N ASN A 93 11.95 7.98 9.56
CA ASN A 93 13.28 7.63 9.04
C ASN A 93 14.12 6.69 9.93
N LYS A 94 13.71 6.42 11.18
CA LYS A 94 14.48 5.62 12.15
C LYS A 94 14.04 4.16 12.25
N LYS A 95 12.95 3.78 11.59
CA LYS A 95 12.41 2.42 11.66
C LYS A 95 13.02 1.54 10.56
N THR A 96 13.23 0.26 10.87
CA THR A 96 13.54 -0.74 9.85
C THR A 96 12.38 -0.81 8.85
N LYS A 97 12.71 -0.72 7.55
CA LYS A 97 11.72 -0.71 6.46
C LYS A 97 11.15 -2.12 6.27
N ASN A 98 10.12 -2.47 7.04
CA ASN A 98 9.62 -3.86 7.14
C ASN A 98 8.71 -4.27 5.98
N SER A 99 9.14 -4.15 4.72
CA SER A 99 8.23 -4.27 3.57
C SER A 99 8.30 -5.61 2.86
N ILE A 100 9.42 -6.30 2.83
CA ILE A 100 9.53 -7.56 2.07
C ILE A 100 10.22 -8.62 2.89
N LYS A 101 9.63 -9.81 2.88
CA LYS A 101 10.22 -11.04 3.41
C LYS A 101 10.70 -11.89 2.23
N LEU A 102 11.99 -12.19 2.22
CA LEU A 102 12.64 -13.02 1.22
C LEU A 102 12.69 -14.47 1.69
N TYR A 103 12.20 -15.38 0.84
CA TYR A 103 12.24 -16.82 1.08
C TYR A 103 13.02 -17.51 -0.05
N VAL A 104 13.91 -18.44 0.30
CA VAL A 104 14.60 -19.32 -0.65
C VAL A 104 14.18 -20.75 -0.34
N ARG A 105 13.68 -21.48 -1.35
CA ARG A 105 13.14 -22.84 -1.17
C ARG A 105 12.08 -22.95 -0.06
N ARG A 106 11.27 -21.90 0.12
CA ARG A 106 10.24 -21.74 1.17
C ARG A 106 10.80 -21.59 2.59
N VAL A 107 12.11 -21.41 2.73
CA VAL A 107 12.76 -21.09 4.01
C VAL A 107 12.93 -19.58 4.09
N PHE A 108 12.49 -18.98 5.19
CA PHE A 108 12.70 -17.56 5.45
C PHE A 108 14.21 -17.27 5.54
N ILE A 109 14.67 -16.28 4.78
CA ILE A 109 16.09 -15.89 4.75
C ILE A 109 16.30 -14.57 5.46
N MET A 110 15.57 -13.53 5.04
CA MET A 110 15.71 -12.19 5.58
C MET A 110 14.46 -11.36 5.34
N GLU A 111 14.33 -10.31 6.14
CA GLU A 111 13.39 -9.22 5.93
C GLU A 111 14.15 -7.91 5.67
N ASN A 112 13.46 -6.91 5.12
CA ASN A 112 14.02 -5.58 4.87
C ASN A 112 15.25 -5.61 3.93
N CYS A 113 15.08 -6.18 2.73
CA CYS A 113 16.08 -6.00 1.69
C CYS A 113 15.89 -4.62 1.07
N GLU A 114 16.61 -3.62 1.59
CA GLU A 114 16.59 -2.23 1.10
C GLU A 114 16.94 -2.13 -0.39
N GLU A 115 17.69 -3.09 -0.92
CA GLU A 115 18.04 -3.18 -2.34
C GLU A 115 16.88 -3.68 -3.23
N LEU A 116 15.85 -4.33 -2.66
CA LEU A 116 14.73 -4.87 -3.44
C LEU A 116 13.70 -3.81 -3.81
N MET A 117 13.51 -2.78 -2.97
CA MET A 117 12.49 -1.76 -3.18
C MET A 117 13.00 -0.36 -2.93
N PRO A 118 12.71 0.59 -3.83
CA PRO A 118 12.98 1.99 -3.56
C PRO A 118 12.10 2.53 -2.43
N ASP A 119 12.59 3.57 -1.76
CA ASP A 119 11.98 4.15 -0.56
C ASP A 119 10.56 4.66 -0.80
N TYR A 120 10.29 5.22 -1.97
CA TYR A 120 8.96 5.65 -2.37
C TYR A 120 7.93 4.52 -2.49
N LEU A 121 8.33 3.25 -2.46
CA LEU A 121 7.45 2.07 -2.47
C LEU A 121 7.52 1.28 -1.17
N ASN A 122 8.06 1.86 -0.09
CA ASN A 122 8.18 1.21 1.21
C ASN A 122 6.83 0.77 1.82
N PHE A 123 5.70 1.31 1.35
CA PHE A 123 4.36 0.87 1.72
C PHE A 123 3.93 -0.44 1.04
N ILE A 124 4.57 -0.81 -0.07
CA ILE A 124 4.27 -2.02 -0.84
C ILE A 124 5.13 -3.17 -0.35
N LYS A 125 4.50 -4.33 -0.25
CA LYS A 125 5.19 -5.57 0.03
C LYS A 125 5.70 -6.25 -1.27
N GLY A 126 6.63 -5.63 -2.03
CA GLY A 126 7.30 -6.14 -3.28
C GLY A 126 7.07 -5.27 -4.55
N LYS A 127 7.30 -5.72 -5.80
CA LYS A 127 7.55 -4.87 -7.02
C LYS A 127 6.33 -4.39 -7.86
N CYS A 128 6.19 -3.07 -8.09
CA CYS A 128 4.85 -2.45 -8.05
C CYS A 128 4.19 -1.92 -9.34
N MET A 129 4.89 -1.74 -10.46
CA MET A 129 4.35 -0.84 -11.50
C MET A 129 3.06 -1.35 -12.17
N GLN A 130 2.98 -2.64 -12.47
CA GLN A 130 1.76 -3.25 -13.05
C GLN A 130 0.57 -3.23 -12.08
N LEU A 131 0.86 -3.30 -10.76
CA LEU A 131 -0.18 -3.22 -9.75
C LEU A 131 -0.83 -1.84 -9.72
N PHE A 132 -0.08 -0.76 -9.98
CA PHE A 132 -0.66 0.57 -10.08
C PHE A 132 -1.55 0.76 -11.30
N ASP A 133 -1.20 0.15 -12.43
CA ASP A 133 -2.05 0.15 -13.62
C ASP A 133 -3.39 -0.53 -13.31
N GLU A 134 -3.37 -1.71 -12.68
CA GLU A 134 -4.58 -2.47 -12.31
C GLU A 134 -5.44 -1.73 -11.27
N ILE A 135 -4.81 -1.11 -10.26
CA ILE A 135 -5.53 -0.27 -9.29
C ILE A 135 -6.17 0.93 -10.00
N ALA A 136 -5.50 1.51 -11.02
CA ALA A 136 -5.99 2.68 -11.74
C ALA A 136 -7.18 2.39 -12.67
N GLU A 137 -7.43 1.12 -13.03
CA GLU A 137 -8.62 0.72 -13.80
C GLU A 137 -9.92 0.88 -12.99
N ASP A 138 -9.85 0.72 -11.67
CA ASP A 138 -10.95 0.96 -10.74
C ASP A 138 -10.81 2.35 -10.10
N LYS A 139 -11.66 3.29 -10.52
CA LYS A 139 -11.61 4.67 -10.05
C LYS A 139 -11.79 4.82 -8.53
N ASP A 140 -12.63 4.01 -7.91
CA ASP A 140 -12.91 4.12 -6.47
C ASP A 140 -11.73 3.58 -5.66
N ASN A 141 -11.16 2.45 -6.09
CA ASN A 141 -9.95 1.91 -5.46
C ASN A 141 -8.74 2.80 -5.70
N PHE A 142 -8.59 3.37 -6.88
CA PHE A 142 -7.53 4.33 -7.17
C PHE A 142 -7.66 5.60 -6.34
N LYS A 143 -8.87 6.11 -6.13
CA LYS A 143 -9.11 7.26 -5.25
C LYS A 143 -8.65 6.97 -3.83
N LYS A 144 -9.07 5.84 -3.24
CA LYS A 144 -8.62 5.39 -1.91
C LYS A 144 -7.10 5.22 -1.85
N PHE A 145 -6.53 4.58 -2.87
CA PHE A 145 -5.08 4.40 -2.99
C PHE A 145 -4.35 5.75 -2.99
N TYR A 146 -4.79 6.69 -3.82
CA TYR A 146 -4.13 7.98 -3.99
C TYR A 146 -4.26 8.86 -2.73
N GLU A 147 -5.40 8.80 -2.03
CA GLU A 147 -5.59 9.49 -0.75
C GLU A 147 -4.58 9.03 0.30
N GLN A 148 -4.24 7.73 0.32
CA GLN A 148 -3.30 7.16 1.28
C GLN A 148 -1.83 7.29 0.85
N PHE A 149 -1.53 7.12 -0.44
CA PHE A 149 -0.17 6.93 -0.96
C PHE A 149 0.26 7.93 -2.04
N GLY A 150 -0.56 8.93 -2.36
CA GLY A 150 -0.22 9.95 -3.37
C GLY A 150 1.08 10.70 -3.07
N LYS A 151 1.40 10.91 -1.78
CA LYS A 151 2.68 11.52 -1.36
C LYS A 151 3.89 10.63 -1.69
N ASN A 152 3.74 9.31 -1.58
CA ASN A 152 4.77 8.36 -1.97
C ASN A 152 4.99 8.38 -3.49
N LEU A 153 3.93 8.48 -4.29
CA LEU A 153 4.09 8.66 -5.75
C LEU A 153 4.86 9.94 -6.08
N LYS A 154 4.56 11.05 -5.41
CA LYS A 154 5.28 12.32 -5.58
C LYS A 154 6.75 12.22 -5.15
N LEU A 155 7.06 11.48 -4.09
CA LEU A 155 8.44 11.16 -3.72
C LEU A 155 9.14 10.34 -4.82
N GLY A 156 8.44 9.37 -5.41
CA GLY A 156 8.96 8.61 -6.55
C GLY A 156 9.28 9.49 -7.77
N ILE A 157 8.48 10.52 -8.04
CA ILE A 157 8.81 11.53 -9.07
C ILE A 157 10.12 12.25 -8.75
N HIS A 158 10.36 12.56 -7.48
CA HIS A 158 11.58 13.22 -7.05
C HIS A 158 12.82 12.32 -7.22
N GLU A 159 12.73 11.07 -6.78
CA GLU A 159 13.88 10.16 -6.64
C GLU A 159 14.14 9.28 -7.88
N ASP A 160 13.10 8.76 -8.54
CA ASP A 160 13.22 7.74 -9.58
C ASP A 160 13.12 8.33 -10.98
N SER A 161 14.25 8.83 -11.48
CA SER A 161 14.34 9.39 -12.83
C SER A 161 14.00 8.40 -13.95
N THR A 162 14.21 7.10 -13.73
CA THR A 162 13.97 6.06 -14.73
C THR A 162 12.48 5.85 -14.95
N ASN A 163 11.71 5.80 -13.86
CA ASN A 163 10.29 5.52 -13.90
C ASN A 163 9.40 6.77 -13.84
N ARG A 164 9.98 7.96 -13.68
CA ARG A 164 9.28 9.24 -13.54
C ARG A 164 8.16 9.45 -14.55
N LYS A 165 8.40 9.11 -15.82
CA LYS A 165 7.39 9.25 -16.88
C LYS A 165 6.14 8.44 -16.54
N LYS A 166 6.30 7.16 -16.19
CA LYS A 166 5.18 6.28 -15.83
C LYS A 166 4.52 6.75 -14.53
N LEU A 167 5.31 7.09 -13.51
CA LEU A 167 4.79 7.61 -12.24
C LEU A 167 3.92 8.86 -12.42
N SER A 168 4.27 9.72 -13.39
CA SER A 168 3.51 10.95 -13.64
C SER A 168 2.08 10.70 -14.15
N GLU A 169 1.81 9.54 -14.73
CA GLU A 169 0.46 9.12 -15.18
C GLU A 169 -0.47 8.85 -13.99
N TYR A 170 0.07 8.51 -12.82
CA TYR A 170 -0.68 8.23 -11.61
C TYR A 170 -0.94 9.49 -10.76
N LEU A 171 -0.31 10.62 -11.07
CA LEU A 171 -0.52 11.84 -10.31
C LEU A 171 -1.94 12.36 -10.51
N ARG A 172 -2.52 12.86 -9.42
CA ARG A 172 -3.85 13.47 -9.36
C ARG A 172 -3.78 14.78 -8.58
N TYR A 173 -4.48 15.79 -9.08
CA TYR A 173 -4.48 17.14 -8.53
C TYR A 173 -5.86 17.76 -8.59
N HIS A 174 -6.18 18.65 -7.66
CA HIS A 174 -7.26 19.59 -7.89
C HIS A 174 -6.84 20.58 -8.98
N THR A 175 -7.79 21.03 -9.78
CA THR A 175 -7.55 22.06 -10.78
C THR A 175 -8.65 23.11 -10.72
N SER A 176 -8.42 24.24 -11.38
CA SER A 176 -9.42 25.29 -11.50
C SER A 176 -10.70 24.85 -12.25
N ALA A 177 -10.69 23.68 -12.89
CA ALA A 177 -11.81 23.14 -13.65
C ALA A 177 -12.32 21.77 -13.14
N SER A 178 -11.64 21.14 -12.17
CA SER A 178 -11.99 19.78 -11.70
C SER A 178 -13.08 19.74 -10.64
N GLY A 179 -13.44 20.89 -10.05
CA GLY A 179 -14.40 20.96 -8.95
C GLY A 179 -13.85 20.29 -7.69
N GLU A 180 -14.65 19.43 -7.07
CA GLU A 180 -14.26 18.67 -5.87
C GLU A 180 -13.46 17.41 -6.19
N GLU A 181 -13.48 16.95 -7.43
CA GLU A 181 -12.74 15.75 -7.83
C GLU A 181 -11.29 16.06 -8.20
N LEU A 182 -10.43 15.08 -7.99
CA LEU A 182 -9.06 15.15 -8.48
C LEU A 182 -9.00 14.80 -9.98
N SER A 183 -8.13 15.48 -10.72
CA SER A 183 -7.88 15.29 -12.14
C SER A 183 -6.48 14.76 -12.38
N SER A 184 -6.30 13.89 -13.38
CA SER A 184 -4.97 13.53 -13.87
C SER A 184 -4.37 14.64 -14.74
N LEU A 185 -3.06 14.55 -15.01
CA LEU A 185 -2.40 15.41 -16.00
C LEU A 185 -2.87 15.08 -17.43
N ALA A 186 -3.21 13.82 -17.72
CA ALA A 186 -3.80 13.44 -19.01
C ALA A 186 -5.17 14.11 -19.22
N ASP A 187 -6.01 14.12 -18.18
CA ASP A 187 -7.31 14.80 -18.21
C ASP A 187 -7.16 16.31 -18.43
N TYR A 188 -6.17 16.93 -17.78
CA TYR A 188 -5.82 18.34 -18.02
C TYR A 188 -5.41 18.56 -19.48
N VAL A 189 -4.51 17.73 -20.01
CA VAL A 189 -4.03 17.83 -21.41
C VAL A 189 -5.19 17.67 -22.39
N GLY A 190 -6.10 16.73 -22.13
CA GLY A 190 -7.32 16.53 -22.93
C GLY A 190 -8.27 17.73 -22.94
N ARG A 191 -8.17 18.63 -21.96
CA ARG A 191 -8.94 19.89 -21.88
C ARG A 191 -8.13 21.14 -22.27
N MET A 192 -6.87 20.99 -22.67
CA MET A 192 -6.06 22.13 -23.10
C MET A 192 -6.65 22.80 -24.33
N LYS A 193 -6.63 24.14 -24.33
CA LYS A 193 -7.03 24.93 -25.50
C LYS A 193 -6.01 24.80 -26.62
N GLU A 194 -6.45 24.99 -27.87
CA GLU A 194 -5.58 24.90 -29.07
C GLU A 194 -4.35 25.82 -28.99
N ASN A 195 -4.48 27.00 -28.39
CA ASN A 195 -3.39 27.97 -28.23
C ASN A 195 -2.57 27.78 -26.95
N GLN A 196 -2.85 26.76 -26.16
CA GLN A 196 -2.17 26.49 -24.90
C GLN A 196 -0.98 25.55 -25.12
N THR A 197 0.22 26.02 -24.82
CA THR A 197 1.47 25.24 -25.03
C THR A 197 2.01 24.60 -23.76
N SER A 198 1.49 24.99 -22.60
CA SER A 198 2.04 24.62 -21.30
C SER A 198 0.94 24.23 -20.31
N ILE A 199 1.31 23.39 -19.34
CA ILE A 199 0.49 23.07 -18.16
C ILE A 199 0.79 24.13 -17.11
N TYR A 200 -0.22 24.90 -16.73
CA TYR A 200 -0.08 25.93 -15.71
C TYR A 200 -0.35 25.35 -14.34
N TYR A 201 0.51 25.65 -13.37
CA TYR A 201 0.32 25.23 -11.98
C TYR A 201 0.64 26.36 -11.00
N ILE A 202 0.15 26.21 -9.77
CA ILE A 202 0.53 27.05 -8.63
C ILE A 202 0.78 26.15 -7.43
N THR A 203 1.82 26.46 -6.65
CA THR A 203 2.08 25.85 -5.36
C THR A 203 1.64 26.77 -4.22
N GLY A 204 1.24 26.21 -3.08
CA GLY A 204 0.88 27.00 -1.91
C GLY A 204 0.49 26.13 -0.71
N GLU A 205 0.08 26.78 0.37
CA GLU A 205 -0.17 26.10 1.65
C GLU A 205 -1.51 25.37 1.73
N SER A 206 -2.50 25.78 0.93
CA SER A 206 -3.83 25.16 0.91
C SER A 206 -4.59 25.44 -0.39
N LEU A 207 -5.64 24.66 -0.63
CA LEU A 207 -6.49 24.81 -1.81
C LEU A 207 -7.19 26.18 -1.84
N ASP A 208 -7.62 26.69 -0.68
CA ASP A 208 -8.26 28.00 -0.56
C ASP A 208 -7.31 29.14 -0.93
N VAL A 209 -6.05 29.05 -0.47
CA VAL A 209 -5.02 30.05 -0.76
C VAL A 209 -4.68 30.08 -2.26
N VAL A 210 -4.45 28.93 -2.87
CA VAL A 210 -4.04 28.88 -4.28
C VAL A 210 -5.20 29.18 -5.24
N SER A 211 -6.41 28.75 -4.93
CA SER A 211 -7.58 28.93 -5.82
C SER A 211 -8.09 30.37 -5.87
N THR A 212 -7.80 31.18 -4.84
CA THR A 212 -8.15 32.60 -4.74
C THR A 212 -6.97 33.53 -5.07
N SER A 213 -5.83 32.98 -5.44
CA SER A 213 -4.63 33.76 -5.78
C SER A 213 -4.81 34.66 -6.99
N SER A 214 -4.32 35.90 -6.90
CA SER A 214 -4.32 36.85 -8.02
C SER A 214 -3.54 36.35 -9.25
N PHE A 215 -2.54 35.49 -9.05
CA PHE A 215 -1.79 34.83 -10.14
C PHE A 215 -2.71 33.92 -10.97
N VAL A 216 -3.61 33.20 -10.30
CA VAL A 216 -4.57 32.29 -10.93
C VAL A 216 -5.68 33.05 -11.65
N GLU A 217 -6.14 34.18 -11.12
CA GLU A 217 -7.21 34.97 -11.75
C GLU A 217 -6.88 35.37 -13.19
N ARG A 218 -5.64 35.82 -13.44
CA ARG A 218 -5.21 36.24 -14.79
C ARG A 218 -5.24 35.08 -15.78
N VAL A 219 -4.88 33.89 -15.33
CA VAL A 219 -4.84 32.66 -16.14
C VAL A 219 -6.26 32.15 -16.41
N LYS A 220 -7.12 32.15 -15.40
CA LYS A 220 -8.55 31.84 -15.52
C LYS A 220 -9.30 32.83 -16.41
N LYS A 221 -8.97 34.14 -16.38
CA LYS A 221 -9.56 35.15 -17.30
C LYS A 221 -9.21 34.90 -18.77
N ARG A 222 -8.07 34.26 -19.06
CA ARG A 222 -7.71 33.75 -20.39
C ARG A 222 -8.37 32.39 -20.69
N GLY A 223 -9.11 31.86 -19.72
CA GLY A 223 -9.78 30.58 -19.71
C GLY A 223 -8.82 29.39 -19.77
N PHE A 224 -7.60 29.54 -19.26
CA PHE A 224 -6.71 28.40 -19.08
C PHE A 224 -6.97 27.75 -17.72
N GLU A 225 -6.79 26.44 -17.67
CA GLU A 225 -6.89 25.64 -16.45
C GLU A 225 -5.59 25.76 -15.64
N VAL A 226 -5.68 25.80 -14.31
CA VAL A 226 -4.51 25.81 -13.41
C VAL A 226 -4.56 24.58 -12.49
N VAL A 227 -3.45 23.85 -12.41
CA VAL A 227 -3.23 22.76 -11.46
C VAL A 227 -2.89 23.33 -10.10
N TYR A 228 -3.58 22.89 -9.06
CA TYR A 228 -3.35 23.30 -7.68
C TYR A 228 -2.50 22.27 -6.94
N MET A 229 -1.36 22.74 -6.42
CA MET A 229 -0.40 21.92 -5.70
C MET A 229 -0.27 22.45 -4.28
N VAL A 230 -0.65 21.62 -3.31
CA VAL A 230 -0.86 22.07 -1.92
C VAL A 230 -0.16 21.18 -0.90
N ASP A 231 0.48 20.10 -1.35
CA ASP A 231 1.34 19.31 -0.47
C ASP A 231 2.76 19.89 -0.48
N PRO A 232 3.47 19.95 0.65
CA PRO A 232 4.86 20.40 0.69
C PRO A 232 5.81 19.64 -0.26
N ILE A 233 5.51 18.37 -0.55
CA ILE A 233 6.30 17.55 -1.49
C ILE A 233 6.13 18.01 -2.95
N ASP A 234 5.09 18.77 -3.28
CA ASP A 234 4.83 19.23 -4.64
C ASP A 234 5.95 20.14 -5.15
N GLU A 235 6.54 20.98 -4.29
CA GLU A 235 7.69 21.83 -4.61
C GLU A 235 8.89 21.01 -5.12
N TYR A 236 9.13 19.86 -4.51
CA TYR A 236 10.19 18.92 -4.92
C TYR A 236 9.79 18.12 -6.17
N CYS A 237 8.50 17.82 -6.31
CA CYS A 237 7.94 17.11 -7.46
C CYS A 237 8.12 17.93 -8.75
N VAL A 238 7.73 19.20 -8.78
CA VAL A 238 7.85 20.08 -9.98
C VAL A 238 9.29 20.51 -10.27
N GLN A 239 10.20 20.37 -9.31
CA GLN A 239 11.63 20.47 -9.59
C GLN A 239 12.11 19.37 -10.54
N GLN A 240 11.49 18.20 -10.54
CA GLN A 240 11.87 17.06 -11.39
C GLN A 240 10.89 16.84 -12.56
N LEU A 241 9.60 17.09 -12.37
CA LEU A 241 8.56 16.97 -13.39
C LEU A 241 8.52 18.24 -14.26
N LYS A 242 9.44 18.34 -15.23
CA LYS A 242 9.54 19.51 -16.13
C LYS A 242 8.53 19.51 -17.27
N GLU A 243 8.10 18.34 -17.68
CA GLU A 243 7.24 18.14 -18.85
C GLU A 243 6.34 16.93 -18.65
N TYR A 244 5.12 17.01 -19.19
CA TYR A 244 4.19 15.89 -19.31
C TYR A 244 3.57 15.92 -20.71
N ASP A 245 3.60 14.78 -21.41
CA ASP A 245 3.07 14.64 -22.78
C ASP A 245 3.49 15.76 -23.76
N GLY A 246 4.79 16.11 -23.77
CA GLY A 246 5.31 17.18 -24.64
C GLY A 246 5.01 18.60 -24.15
N LYS A 247 4.27 18.78 -23.05
CA LYS A 247 3.86 20.08 -22.50
C LYS A 247 4.67 20.43 -21.27
N LYS A 248 5.35 21.59 -21.30
CA LYS A 248 6.12 22.08 -20.15
C LYS A 248 5.19 22.46 -19.01
N LEU A 249 5.61 22.18 -17.77
CA LEU A 249 4.95 22.69 -16.57
C LEU A 249 5.49 24.09 -16.27
N VAL A 250 4.59 25.05 -16.03
CA VAL A 250 4.92 26.46 -15.79
C VAL A 250 4.16 26.97 -14.57
N SER A 251 4.91 27.45 -13.56
CA SER A 251 4.33 28.14 -12.41
C SER A 251 3.71 29.47 -12.86
N VAL A 252 2.53 29.79 -12.34
CA VAL A 252 1.83 31.06 -12.59
C VAL A 252 2.20 32.14 -11.59
#